data_AF-A0A9J2NZJ1-F1
#
_entry.id   AF-A0A9J2NZJ1-F1
#
_cell.length_a   1.000
_cell.length_b   1.000
_cell.length_c   1.000
_cell.angle_alpha   90.00
_cell.angle_beta   90.00
_cell.angle_gamma   90.00
#
_symmetry.space_group_name_H-M   'P 1'
#
loop_
_entity.id
_entity.type
_entity.pdbx_description
1 polymer ?
#
loop_
_entity_poly.entity_id
_entity_poly.type
_entity_poly.pdbx_seq_one_letter_code
_entity_poly.pdbx_strand_id
1 'polypeptide(L)'
;MSADGLKQRRKVQPNLIKADEEPAKEVEDADSDGSSGQPDDDKATRLTLMEQILLLGLKDREGYTSFWNDCISSGLRGCVMVELALKNRIELEKSGMRKKGLLSRKVLLKNDQPTGDVILDEALKHIKETQPPESVTSWIEYLSGETWNPLKLRYQLRNVRERLAKNLVEKGVLTTEKQNFLLFDMTTHPLYNCDLKHKLINVRRFNECMDFFFVLMRFFSLPFQSLFERFKFYFQQVQEAVLARWTNDVHRMDKRVLSLLILAHASDVLENAFAQLSDQDYELAMKRVRSLLELDYNVEGEKKGNSCTDVMWAVFEAFSK
;
A
#
# COMPACT_ATOMS: atom_id res chain seq x y z
N MET A 1 -58.45 46.52 -13.43
CA MET A 1 -59.04 46.19 -12.11
C MET A 1 -59.91 44.95 -12.29
N SER A 2 -59.64 43.92 -11.48
CA SER A 2 -60.56 42.84 -11.03
C SER A 2 -61.15 41.88 -12.07
N ALA A 3 -60.73 40.60 -12.10
CA ALA A 3 -61.23 39.46 -11.29
C ALA A 3 -62.63 39.01 -11.75
N ASP A 4 -62.73 38.02 -12.65
CA ASP A 4 -62.76 36.56 -12.43
C ASP A 4 -64.12 36.04 -11.88
N GLY A 5 -64.65 35.01 -12.55
CA GLY A 5 -66.03 34.55 -12.45
C GLY A 5 -66.28 33.20 -13.16
N LEU A 6 -65.36 32.26 -12.92
CA LEU A 6 -65.37 30.81 -13.14
C LEU A 6 -66.75 30.06 -13.05
N LYS A 7 -67.08 29.24 -14.07
CA LYS A 7 -67.07 27.75 -14.05
C LYS A 7 -67.99 27.12 -15.11
N GLN A 8 -67.41 26.32 -16.01
CA GLN A 8 -68.12 25.25 -16.72
C GLN A 8 -67.30 23.96 -16.67
N ARG A 9 -68.01 22.83 -16.48
CA ARG A 9 -67.49 21.50 -16.16
C ARG A 9 -67.65 20.60 -17.38
N ARG A 10 -66.58 19.96 -17.89
CA ARG A 10 -66.68 18.58 -18.43
C ARG A 10 -65.33 17.86 -18.66
N LYS A 11 -65.29 16.69 -18.00
CA LYS A 11 -64.54 15.43 -18.17
C LYS A 11 -63.28 15.35 -19.06
N VAL A 12 -62.23 14.85 -18.41
CA VAL A 12 -60.90 14.41 -18.88
C VAL A 12 -60.95 12.98 -19.41
N GLN A 13 -60.19 12.66 -20.46
CA GLN A 13 -59.15 11.61 -20.48
C GLN A 13 -58.31 11.64 -21.79
N PRO A 14 -57.09 11.08 -21.79
CA PRO A 14 -55.88 11.76 -22.25
C PRO A 14 -55.25 11.15 -23.52
N ASN A 15 -54.42 11.91 -24.24
CA ASN A 15 -53.18 11.39 -24.83
C ASN A 15 -52.32 12.46 -25.55
N LEU A 16 -51.03 12.43 -25.20
CA LEU A 16 -49.82 12.47 -26.06
C LEU A 16 -49.67 13.56 -27.14
N ILE A 17 -48.70 14.44 -26.90
CA ILE A 17 -47.85 15.11 -27.90
C ILE A 17 -46.46 15.16 -27.26
N LYS A 18 -45.32 14.85 -27.90
CA LYS A 18 -44.74 15.49 -29.09
C LYS A 18 -43.48 14.75 -29.56
N ALA A 19 -43.32 14.69 -30.88
CA ALA A 19 -42.09 14.52 -31.67
C ALA A 19 -42.03 15.80 -32.56
N ASP A 20 -40.94 16.37 -33.08
CA ASP A 20 -39.58 15.94 -33.42
C ASP A 20 -38.66 17.20 -33.48
N GLU A 21 -37.35 17.03 -33.29
CA GLU A 21 -36.27 17.40 -34.25
C GLU A 21 -34.87 17.16 -33.63
N GLU A 22 -34.00 16.49 -34.41
CA GLU A 22 -32.71 15.80 -34.18
C GLU A 22 -31.42 16.69 -34.07
N PRO A 23 -30.15 16.17 -34.00
CA PRO A 23 -29.61 14.86 -33.55
C PRO A 23 -28.36 14.92 -32.61
N ALA A 24 -28.01 13.74 -32.09
CA ALA A 24 -26.70 13.17 -31.72
C ALA A 24 -25.72 13.92 -30.77
N LYS A 25 -25.65 13.43 -29.52
CA LYS A 25 -24.43 13.44 -28.69
C LYS A 25 -24.24 12.07 -28.02
N GLU A 26 -23.07 11.51 -28.23
CA GLU A 26 -22.52 10.33 -27.54
C GLU A 26 -22.48 10.60 -26.03
N VAL A 27 -23.02 9.67 -25.24
CA VAL A 27 -22.91 9.69 -23.77
C VAL A 27 -22.03 8.52 -23.38
N GLU A 28 -20.91 8.87 -22.75
CA GLU A 28 -19.94 7.98 -22.14
C GLU A 28 -20.60 7.16 -21.02
N ASP A 29 -20.45 5.84 -21.07
CA ASP A 29 -20.90 4.91 -20.04
C ASP A 29 -20.16 5.18 -18.72
N ALA A 30 -20.93 5.56 -17.69
CA ALA A 30 -20.48 5.56 -16.31
C ALA A 30 -20.62 4.15 -15.73
N ASP A 31 -19.50 3.44 -15.63
CA ASP A 31 -19.44 2.12 -14.98
C ASP A 31 -19.88 2.20 -13.51
N SER A 32 -21.05 1.62 -13.26
CA SER A 32 -21.63 1.36 -11.95
C SER A 32 -20.95 0.14 -11.31
N ASP A 33 -20.00 0.38 -10.40
CA ASP A 33 -19.36 -0.65 -9.59
C ASP A 33 -20.35 -1.26 -8.57
N GLY A 34 -20.93 -2.41 -8.94
CA GLY A 34 -21.75 -3.24 -8.08
C GLY A 34 -20.89 -4.13 -7.18
N SER A 35 -20.43 -3.60 -6.04
CA SER A 35 -19.82 -4.43 -4.99
C SER A 35 -20.91 -5.00 -4.06
N SER A 36 -21.15 -6.31 -4.21
CA SER A 36 -21.94 -7.11 -3.26
C SER A 36 -21.26 -7.15 -1.90
N GLY A 37 -21.99 -6.78 -0.85
CA GLY A 37 -21.49 -6.57 0.51
C GLY A 37 -20.80 -7.76 1.18
N GLN A 38 -19.63 -7.46 1.74
CA GLN A 38 -19.07 -8.09 2.94
C GLN A 38 -18.89 -6.99 4.01
N PRO A 39 -19.14 -7.29 5.30
CA PRO A 39 -19.15 -6.27 6.35
C PRO A 39 -17.75 -5.67 6.57
N ASP A 40 -17.71 -4.36 6.80
CA ASP A 40 -16.55 -3.46 6.99
C ASP A 40 -15.55 -3.80 8.15
N ASP A 41 -15.09 -5.05 8.29
CA ASP A 41 -14.01 -5.43 9.25
C ASP A 41 -12.60 -5.39 8.63
N ASP A 42 -12.50 -5.38 7.29
CA ASP A 42 -11.25 -5.46 6.53
C ASP A 42 -10.48 -4.13 6.40
N LYS A 43 -11.13 -2.98 6.60
CA LYS A 43 -10.47 -1.66 6.46
C LYS A 43 -9.62 -1.28 7.67
N ALA A 44 -10.02 -1.71 8.88
CA ALA A 44 -9.29 -1.42 10.11
C ALA A 44 -8.06 -2.30 10.30
N THR A 45 -8.04 -3.46 9.64
CA THR A 45 -7.01 -4.52 9.80
C THR A 45 -5.98 -4.56 8.68
N ARG A 46 -6.16 -3.74 7.62
CA ARG A 46 -5.21 -3.68 6.50
C ARG A 46 -3.93 -2.94 6.90
N LEU A 47 -2.81 -3.65 6.80
CA LEU A 47 -1.49 -3.05 7.06
C LEU A 47 -1.08 -2.10 5.94
N THR A 48 -0.40 -1.02 6.29
CA THR A 48 0.23 -0.08 5.35
C THR A 48 1.39 -0.75 4.61
N LEU A 49 1.85 -0.18 3.49
CA LEU A 49 3.04 -0.68 2.79
C LEU A 49 4.28 -0.60 3.71
N MET A 50 4.37 0.47 4.50
CA MET A 50 5.45 0.64 5.49
C MET A 50 5.48 -0.50 6.52
N GLU A 51 4.32 -0.86 7.06
CA GLU A 51 4.18 -1.97 8.01
C GLU A 51 4.53 -3.32 7.38
N GLN A 52 4.12 -3.56 6.13
CA GLN A 52 4.46 -4.79 5.41
C GLN A 52 5.97 -4.91 5.14
N ILE A 53 6.62 -3.84 4.68
CA ILE A 53 8.08 -3.80 4.49
C ILE A 53 8.80 -4.03 5.82
N LEU A 54 8.33 -3.42 6.90
CA LEU A 54 8.90 -3.62 8.23
C LEU A 54 8.80 -5.09 8.64
N LEU A 55 7.65 -5.74 8.44
CA LEU A 55 7.45 -7.15 8.76
C LEU A 55 8.32 -8.10 7.92
N LEU A 56 8.54 -7.79 6.63
CA LEU A 56 9.48 -8.53 5.77
C LEU A 56 10.94 -8.39 6.24
N GLY A 57 11.29 -7.28 6.90
CA GLY A 57 12.62 -7.02 7.45
C GLY A 57 12.88 -7.56 8.86
N LEU A 58 11.85 -8.04 9.58
CA LEU A 58 12.00 -8.61 10.91
C LEU A 58 12.61 -10.01 10.84
N LYS A 59 13.66 -10.24 11.64
CA LYS A 59 14.24 -11.57 11.85
C LYS A 59 13.43 -12.33 12.89
N ASP A 60 13.17 -13.59 12.58
CA ASP A 60 12.31 -14.50 13.35
C ASP A 60 12.68 -14.69 14.82
N ARG A 61 13.96 -14.52 15.18
CA ARG A 61 14.50 -14.91 16.49
C ARG A 61 14.78 -13.75 17.44
N GLU A 62 14.81 -12.52 16.97
CA GLU A 62 15.37 -11.42 17.76
C GLU A 62 14.35 -10.33 18.10
N GLY A 63 13.17 -10.28 17.44
CA GLY A 63 12.17 -9.23 17.73
C GLY A 63 12.66 -7.80 17.47
N TYR A 64 13.81 -7.69 16.81
CA TYR A 64 14.36 -6.49 16.22
C TYR A 64 14.39 -6.69 14.72
N THR A 65 14.23 -5.61 13.96
CA THR A 65 14.64 -5.61 12.57
C THR A 65 16.10 -5.98 12.55
N SER A 66 16.48 -6.96 11.72
CA SER A 66 17.85 -7.06 11.23
C SER A 66 18.29 -5.64 10.91
N PHE A 67 19.28 -5.13 11.64
CA PHE A 67 19.95 -3.85 11.45
C PHE A 67 19.16 -2.85 10.58
N TRP A 68 18.40 -1.94 11.20
CA TRP A 68 17.73 -0.84 10.48
C TRP A 68 18.79 -0.15 9.62
N ASN A 69 18.74 -0.39 8.32
CA ASN A 69 19.73 0.07 7.36
C ASN A 69 19.19 1.28 6.59
N ASP A 70 20.07 1.95 5.86
CA ASP A 70 19.70 3.14 5.09
C ASP A 70 18.70 2.79 3.97
N CYS A 71 18.76 1.58 3.40
CA CYS A 71 17.84 1.10 2.37
C CYS A 71 16.39 0.92 2.88
N ILE A 72 16.20 0.36 4.07
CA ILE A 72 14.90 0.24 4.74
C ILE A 72 14.41 1.64 5.11
N SER A 73 15.29 2.49 5.63
CA SER A 73 14.98 3.86 5.99
C SER A 73 14.41 4.63 4.79
N SER A 74 15.10 4.62 3.64
CA SER A 74 14.68 5.29 2.41
C SER A 74 13.46 4.60 1.78
N GLY A 75 13.45 3.27 1.69
CA GLY A 75 12.36 2.47 1.15
C GLY A 75 11.02 2.70 1.86
N LEU A 76 11.04 2.90 3.19
CA LEU A 76 9.84 3.29 3.95
C LEU A 76 9.30 4.67 3.57
N ARG A 77 10.16 5.65 3.22
CA ARG A 77 9.70 6.95 2.72
C ARG A 77 9.13 6.83 1.31
N GLY A 78 9.69 5.95 0.49
CA GLY A 78 9.07 5.51 -0.76
C GLY A 78 7.66 4.96 -0.54
N CYS A 79 7.50 4.08 0.46
CA CYS A 79 6.20 3.54 0.84
C CYS A 79 5.21 4.62 1.29
N VAL A 80 5.65 5.64 2.06
CA VAL A 80 4.80 6.78 2.45
C VAL A 80 4.21 7.47 1.22
N MET A 81 5.06 7.79 0.23
CA MET A 81 4.64 8.48 -0.99
C MET A 81 3.65 7.64 -1.80
N VAL A 82 3.94 6.35 -1.98
CA VAL A 82 3.04 5.43 -2.71
C VAL A 82 1.72 5.24 -1.96
N GLU A 83 1.74 5.06 -0.64
CA GLU A 83 0.55 4.84 0.17
C GLU A 83 -0.38 6.07 0.15
N LEU A 84 0.18 7.29 0.21
CA LEU A 84 -0.59 8.53 0.03
C LEU A 84 -1.24 8.61 -1.35
N ALA A 85 -0.53 8.18 -2.39
CA ALA A 85 -1.05 8.17 -3.75
C ALA A 85 -2.18 7.14 -3.94
N LEU A 86 -2.00 5.91 -3.42
CA LEU A 86 -3.03 4.87 -3.42
C LEU A 86 -4.28 5.27 -2.63
N LYS A 87 -4.12 6.09 -1.57
CA LYS A 87 -5.22 6.69 -0.80
C LYS A 87 -5.80 7.96 -1.45
N ASN A 88 -5.42 8.29 -2.68
CA ASN A 88 -5.87 9.48 -3.43
C ASN A 88 -5.62 10.81 -2.69
N ARG A 89 -4.58 10.89 -1.86
CA ARG A 89 -4.21 12.13 -1.15
C ARG A 89 -3.31 13.02 -1.98
N ILE A 90 -2.43 12.42 -2.75
CA ILE A 90 -1.48 13.12 -3.63
C ILE A 90 -1.59 12.61 -5.06
N GLU A 91 -1.17 13.45 -5.99
CA GLU A 91 -1.07 13.13 -7.40
C GLU A 91 0.14 13.81 -8.04
N LEU A 92 0.55 13.35 -9.22
CA LEU A 92 1.66 13.96 -9.96
C LEU A 92 1.13 14.98 -10.97
N GLU A 93 1.75 16.17 -11.06
CA GLU A 93 1.46 17.22 -12.05
C GLU A 93 1.25 16.61 -13.44
N LYS A 94 0.12 16.81 -14.12
CA LYS A 94 -0.16 16.13 -15.41
C LYS A 94 0.97 16.32 -16.42
N SER A 95 1.23 15.29 -17.24
CA SER A 95 2.19 15.39 -18.34
C SER A 95 1.71 16.42 -19.36
N GLY A 96 2.28 17.63 -19.30
CA GLY A 96 1.96 18.70 -20.24
C GLY A 96 2.54 18.44 -21.64
N MET A 97 2.33 19.37 -22.58
CA MET A 97 2.78 19.25 -23.98
C MET A 97 4.28 18.94 -24.17
N ARG A 98 5.13 19.23 -23.17
CA ARG A 98 6.57 18.95 -23.21
C ARG A 98 6.97 17.53 -22.76
N LYS A 99 6.02 16.66 -22.36
CA LYS A 99 6.27 15.30 -21.84
C LYS A 99 7.42 15.26 -20.83
N LYS A 100 7.26 15.98 -19.72
CA LYS A 100 8.23 15.95 -18.61
C LYS A 100 8.31 14.54 -18.04
N GLY A 101 9.53 14.01 -17.86
CA GLY A 101 9.75 12.71 -17.21
C GLY A 101 9.27 12.68 -15.76
N LEU A 102 8.98 11.49 -15.23
CA LEU A 102 8.31 11.28 -13.94
C LEU A 102 8.99 12.00 -12.77
N LEU A 103 10.32 11.93 -12.66
CA LEU A 103 11.05 12.57 -11.56
C LEU A 103 11.04 14.10 -11.62
N SER A 104 10.82 14.68 -12.79
CA SER A 104 10.81 16.15 -12.98
C SER A 104 9.44 16.77 -12.69
N ARG A 105 8.38 15.94 -12.68
CA ARG A 105 7.02 16.37 -12.38
C ARG A 105 6.86 16.60 -10.88
N LYS A 106 6.07 17.61 -10.51
CA LYS A 106 5.87 17.97 -9.10
C LYS A 106 4.70 17.22 -8.47
N VAL A 107 4.81 16.90 -7.19
CA VAL A 107 3.76 16.27 -6.39
C VAL A 107 2.76 17.34 -5.96
N LEU A 108 1.49 17.11 -6.25
CA LEU A 108 0.37 17.99 -5.94
C LEU A 108 -0.52 17.35 -4.87
N LEU A 109 -1.06 18.19 -3.99
CA LEU A 109 -2.06 17.79 -3.02
C LEU A 109 -3.42 17.67 -3.70
N LYS A 110 -4.03 16.48 -3.64
CA LYS A 110 -5.36 16.20 -4.18
C LYS A 110 -6.44 16.27 -3.11
N ASN A 111 -6.16 15.69 -1.95
CA ASN A 111 -7.10 15.62 -0.83
C ASN A 111 -6.32 15.75 0.49
N ASP A 112 -6.79 16.62 1.39
CA ASP A 112 -6.17 16.91 2.68
C ASP A 112 -6.80 16.19 3.87
N GLN A 113 -7.79 15.33 3.63
CA GLN A 113 -8.42 14.54 4.68
C GLN A 113 -7.40 13.60 5.35
N PRO A 114 -7.42 13.47 6.69
CA PRO A 114 -6.54 12.55 7.38
C PRO A 114 -6.76 11.12 6.89
N THR A 115 -5.70 10.32 6.98
CA THR A 115 -5.67 8.91 6.58
C THR A 115 -5.88 7.98 7.77
N GLY A 116 -5.72 8.50 9.00
CA GLY A 116 -5.79 7.73 10.24
C GLY A 116 -4.45 7.12 10.65
N ASP A 117 -3.39 7.28 9.84
CA ASP A 117 -2.04 6.89 10.18
C ASP A 117 -1.20 8.13 10.48
N VAL A 118 -0.61 8.19 11.67
CA VAL A 118 0.13 9.35 12.15
C VAL A 118 1.29 9.72 11.23
N ILE A 119 1.96 8.74 10.60
CA ILE A 119 3.12 8.97 9.73
C ILE A 119 2.66 9.55 8.40
N LEU A 120 1.60 8.99 7.81
CA LEU A 120 1.03 9.50 6.56
C LEU A 120 0.46 10.91 6.74
N ASP A 121 -0.21 11.17 7.87
CA ASP A 121 -0.84 12.45 8.15
C ASP A 121 0.19 13.57 8.40
N GLU A 122 1.32 13.24 9.03
CA GLU A 122 2.46 14.15 9.17
C GLU A 122 3.10 14.48 7.82
N ALA A 123 3.35 13.47 6.98
CA ALA A 123 3.86 13.69 5.64
C ALA A 123 2.90 14.54 4.79
N LEU A 124 1.60 14.26 4.86
CA LEU A 124 0.56 15.01 4.15
C LEU A 124 0.52 16.48 4.59
N LYS A 125 0.70 16.75 5.89
CA LYS A 125 0.82 18.10 6.43
C LYS A 125 2.03 18.84 5.86
N HIS A 126 3.19 18.20 5.79
CA HIS A 126 4.40 18.81 5.21
C HIS A 126 4.20 19.14 3.72
N ILE A 127 3.55 18.25 2.97
CA ILE A 127 3.20 18.48 1.55
C ILE A 127 2.28 19.69 1.41
N LYS A 128 1.25 19.79 2.25
CA LYS A 128 0.31 20.92 2.26
C LYS A 128 0.96 22.27 2.56
N GLU A 129 1.93 22.30 3.47
CA GLU A 129 2.63 23.53 3.89
C GLU A 129 3.74 23.97 2.92
N THR A 130 4.08 23.14 1.93
CA THR A 130 5.22 23.39 1.04
C THR A 130 4.79 24.11 -0.24
N GLN A 131 5.30 25.33 -0.42
CA GLN A 131 5.19 26.12 -1.64
C GLN A 131 6.59 26.64 -2.03
N PRO A 132 7.07 26.48 -3.28
CA PRO A 132 6.44 25.77 -4.40
C PRO A 132 6.38 24.25 -4.21
N PRO A 133 5.54 23.53 -4.98
CA PRO A 133 5.49 22.06 -4.96
C PRO A 133 6.81 21.41 -5.36
N GLU A 134 7.12 20.26 -4.76
CA GLU A 134 8.38 19.54 -4.95
C GLU A 134 8.23 18.19 -5.64
N SER A 135 9.32 17.67 -6.20
CA SER A 135 9.32 16.36 -6.88
C SER A 135 9.31 15.20 -5.89
N VAL A 136 9.00 14.00 -6.39
CA VAL A 136 9.02 12.77 -5.58
C VAL A 136 10.39 12.53 -4.95
N THR A 137 11.47 12.74 -5.70
CA THR A 137 12.85 12.60 -5.21
C THR A 137 13.13 13.49 -4.00
N SER A 138 12.81 14.78 -4.11
CA SER A 138 12.99 15.74 -3.01
C SER A 138 12.14 15.38 -1.80
N TRP A 139 10.91 14.90 -2.00
CA TRP A 139 10.08 14.44 -0.88
C TRP A 139 10.68 13.25 -0.15
N ILE A 140 11.24 12.27 -0.86
CA ILE A 140 11.94 11.14 -0.25
C ILE A 140 13.13 11.65 0.59
N GLU A 141 13.98 12.52 0.03
CA GLU A 141 15.11 13.12 0.76
C GLU A 141 14.67 13.92 2.00
N TYR A 142 13.59 14.70 1.88
CA TYR A 142 13.09 15.54 2.98
C TYR A 142 12.54 14.70 4.13
N LEU A 143 11.75 13.67 3.82
CA LEU A 143 11.16 12.77 4.81
C LEU A 143 12.22 11.85 5.45
N SER A 144 13.30 11.55 4.73
CA SER A 144 14.48 10.83 5.26
C SER A 144 15.40 11.73 6.09
N GLY A 145 15.40 13.04 5.83
CA GLY A 145 16.31 14.01 6.45
C GLY A 145 17.68 14.07 5.77
N GLU A 146 17.76 13.68 4.50
CA GLU A 146 18.98 13.66 3.67
C GLU A 146 19.20 15.00 2.95
N THR A 147 18.32 15.97 3.17
CA THR A 147 18.40 17.28 2.53
C THR A 147 19.46 18.19 3.16
N TRP A 148 20.16 18.92 2.31
CA TRP A 148 21.09 19.98 2.71
C TRP A 148 20.41 21.30 3.07
N ASN A 149 19.09 21.45 2.85
CA ASN A 149 18.37 22.68 3.14
C ASN A 149 17.92 22.73 4.62
N PRO A 150 18.48 23.63 5.47
CA PRO A 150 18.16 23.65 6.90
C PRO A 150 16.69 23.93 7.19
N LEU A 151 16.02 24.72 6.33
CA LEU A 151 14.60 25.03 6.50
C LEU A 151 13.72 23.80 6.24
N LYS A 152 14.17 22.88 5.37
CA LYS A 152 13.43 21.67 4.98
C LYS A 152 13.76 20.47 5.86
N LEU A 153 14.84 20.53 6.65
CA LEU A 153 15.22 19.48 7.59
C LEU A 153 14.11 19.18 8.64
N ARG A 154 13.24 20.15 8.91
CA ARG A 154 12.08 19.97 9.79
C ARG A 154 11.02 19.00 9.28
N TYR A 155 11.08 18.62 7.99
CA TYR A 155 10.15 17.66 7.39
C TYR A 155 10.55 16.20 7.60
N GLN A 156 11.71 15.96 8.21
CA GLN A 156 12.18 14.62 8.51
C GLN A 156 11.18 13.90 9.42
N LEU A 157 10.70 12.74 8.95
CA LEU A 157 9.90 11.85 9.78
C LEU A 157 10.81 11.17 10.78
N ARG A 158 10.57 11.46 12.07
CA ARG A 158 11.36 10.91 13.18
C ARG A 158 10.67 9.71 13.81
N ASN A 159 11.49 8.85 14.40
CA ASN A 159 11.09 7.68 15.18
C ASN A 159 10.11 6.77 14.39
N VAL A 160 10.34 6.67 13.06
CA VAL A 160 9.46 5.93 12.15
C VAL A 160 9.37 4.47 12.58
N ARG A 161 10.50 3.87 12.97
CA ARG A 161 10.57 2.48 13.43
C ARG A 161 9.68 2.24 14.64
N GLU A 162 9.81 3.07 15.66
CA GLU A 162 9.09 2.96 16.93
C GLU A 162 7.59 3.20 16.72
N ARG A 163 7.24 4.16 15.85
CA ARG A 163 5.85 4.46 15.51
C ARG A 163 5.19 3.33 14.73
N LEU A 164 5.89 2.74 13.76
CA LEU A 164 5.40 1.57 13.03
C LEU A 164 5.25 0.36 13.94
N ALA A 165 6.22 0.13 14.84
CA ALA A 165 6.12 -0.94 15.83
C ALA A 165 4.91 -0.74 16.74
N LYS A 166 4.66 0.49 17.23
CA LYS A 166 3.48 0.82 18.02
C LYS A 166 2.17 0.57 17.25
N ASN A 167 2.07 1.00 15.99
CA ASN A 167 0.90 0.73 15.15
C ASN A 167 0.68 -0.78 14.97
N LEU A 168 1.75 -1.55 14.78
CA LEU A 168 1.68 -3.00 14.68
C LEU A 168 1.25 -3.65 16.00
N VAL A 169 1.68 -3.13 17.16
CA VAL A 169 1.19 -3.59 18.48
C VAL A 169 -0.30 -3.29 18.65
N GLU A 170 -0.74 -2.08 18.30
CA GLU A 170 -2.16 -1.68 18.37
C GLU A 170 -3.05 -2.53 17.46
N LYS A 171 -2.53 -2.94 16.30
CA LYS A 171 -3.20 -3.87 15.38
C LYS A 171 -3.10 -5.34 15.80
N GLY A 172 -2.45 -5.62 16.94
CA GLY A 172 -2.26 -6.97 17.48
C GLY A 172 -1.25 -7.82 16.70
N VAL A 173 -0.39 -7.19 15.89
CA VAL A 173 0.64 -7.88 15.09
C VAL A 173 1.91 -8.20 15.87
N LEU A 174 2.37 -7.24 16.67
CA LEU A 174 3.53 -7.40 17.56
C LEU A 174 3.09 -7.41 19.01
N THR A 175 3.87 -8.07 19.87
CA THR A 175 3.73 -7.91 21.33
C THR A 175 4.81 -7.02 21.89
N THR A 176 4.51 -6.32 22.97
CA THR A 176 5.49 -5.53 23.70
C THR A 176 6.03 -6.37 24.85
N GLU A 177 7.28 -6.79 24.73
CA GLU A 177 8.00 -7.46 25.80
C GLU A 177 9.08 -6.52 26.35
N LYS A 178 9.22 -6.48 27.67
CA LYS A 178 10.26 -5.69 28.32
C LYS A 178 11.39 -6.64 28.68
N GLN A 179 12.49 -6.55 27.94
CA GLN A 179 13.69 -7.31 28.27
C GLN A 179 14.52 -6.50 29.26
N ASN A 180 14.71 -7.05 30.46
CA ASN A 180 15.50 -6.43 31.50
C ASN A 180 16.97 -6.80 31.28
N PHE A 181 17.79 -5.82 30.93
CA PHE A 181 19.25 -5.96 30.95
C PHE A 181 19.76 -5.56 32.32
N LEU A 182 20.98 -5.99 32.66
CA LEU A 182 21.59 -5.76 33.98
C LEU A 182 21.63 -4.27 34.39
N LEU A 183 21.64 -3.35 33.42
CA LEU A 183 21.80 -1.90 33.66
C LEU A 183 20.69 -1.03 33.06
N PHE A 184 19.77 -1.60 32.28
CA PHE A 184 18.67 -0.87 31.65
C PHE A 184 17.60 -1.84 31.20
N ASP A 185 16.39 -1.34 31.02
CA ASP A 185 15.33 -2.12 30.40
C ASP A 185 15.19 -1.69 28.94
N MET A 186 15.14 -2.65 28.02
CA MET A 186 14.90 -2.39 26.60
C MET A 186 13.56 -3.00 26.21
N THR A 187 12.70 -2.15 25.64
CA THR A 187 11.43 -2.59 25.07
C THR A 187 11.70 -3.28 23.74
N THR A 188 11.25 -4.51 23.62
CA THR A 188 11.39 -5.34 22.42
C THR A 188 10.01 -5.63 21.86
N HIS A 189 9.95 -5.78 20.54
CA HIS A 189 8.70 -6.07 19.85
C HIS A 189 8.80 -7.38 19.09
N PRO A 190 8.97 -8.51 19.79
CA PRO A 190 9.00 -9.81 19.13
C PRO A 190 7.67 -10.08 18.43
N LEU A 191 7.77 -10.85 17.35
CA LEU A 191 6.59 -11.52 16.82
C LEU A 191 6.00 -12.37 17.95
N TYR A 192 4.69 -12.35 18.09
CA TYR A 192 4.01 -13.15 19.10
C TYR A 192 4.36 -14.64 18.91
N ASN A 193 5.11 -15.22 19.87
CA ASN A 193 5.55 -16.63 19.95
C ASN A 193 6.42 -17.16 18.78
N CYS A 194 7.76 -17.08 18.93
CA CYS A 194 8.76 -17.56 17.94
C CYS A 194 8.92 -19.09 17.84
N ASP A 195 8.60 -19.86 18.90
CA ASP A 195 8.98 -21.28 19.02
C ASP A 195 8.17 -22.24 18.13
N LEU A 196 7.00 -21.85 17.63
CA LEU A 196 6.16 -22.67 16.75
C LEU A 196 6.46 -22.46 15.26
N LYS A 197 7.07 -21.32 14.91
CA LYS A 197 7.49 -20.98 13.55
C LYS A 197 8.57 -21.94 13.04
N HIS A 198 9.53 -22.31 13.89
CA HIS A 198 10.54 -23.33 13.56
C HIS A 198 9.97 -24.73 13.31
N LYS A 199 8.83 -25.07 13.93
CA LYS A 199 8.15 -26.36 13.72
C LYS A 199 7.30 -26.38 12.45
N LEU A 200 6.84 -25.22 11.96
CA LEU A 200 6.00 -25.09 10.78
C LEU A 200 6.78 -24.81 9.49
N ILE A 201 7.90 -24.09 9.55
CA ILE A 201 8.77 -23.81 8.39
C ILE A 201 9.40 -25.10 7.82
N ASN A 202 9.56 -26.14 8.64
CA ASN A 202 10.14 -27.43 8.21
C ASN A 202 9.14 -28.41 7.57
N VAL A 203 7.89 -28.00 7.32
CA VAL A 203 6.85 -28.97 6.89
C VAL A 203 6.48 -28.81 5.43
N ARG A 204 7.34 -29.35 4.56
CA ARG A 204 7.03 -29.71 3.17
C ARG A 204 6.06 -30.91 3.06
N ARG A 205 5.24 -31.16 4.09
CA ARG A 205 4.36 -32.33 4.25
C ARG A 205 3.02 -32.01 4.96
N PHE A 206 2.49 -30.79 4.82
CA PHE A 206 1.28 -30.39 5.54
C PHE A 206 -0.05 -30.68 4.80
N ASN A 207 -0.02 -31.15 3.55
CA ASN A 207 -1.26 -31.39 2.79
C ASN A 207 -2.04 -32.65 3.20
N GLU A 208 -1.51 -33.52 4.06
CA GLU A 208 -2.23 -34.73 4.53
C GLU A 208 -2.76 -34.62 5.97
N CYS A 209 -2.51 -33.53 6.70
CA CYS A 209 -2.87 -33.41 8.12
C CYS A 209 -3.89 -32.31 8.46
N MET A 210 -4.51 -31.69 7.45
CA MET A 210 -5.50 -30.63 7.64
C MET A 210 -6.82 -31.12 8.26
N ASP A 211 -7.18 -32.40 8.09
CA ASP A 211 -8.46 -32.92 8.60
C ASP A 211 -8.43 -33.30 10.10
N PHE A 212 -7.25 -33.63 10.65
CA PHE A 212 -7.15 -34.08 12.05
C PHE A 212 -6.88 -32.93 13.04
N PHE A 213 -6.37 -31.80 12.55
CA PHE A 213 -5.97 -30.66 13.39
C PHE A 213 -7.14 -29.72 13.76
N PHE A 214 -8.24 -29.77 12.98
CA PHE A 214 -9.44 -28.95 13.23
C PHE A 214 -10.19 -29.34 14.52
N VAL A 215 -10.03 -30.57 15.00
CA VAL A 215 -10.77 -31.10 16.16
C VAL A 215 -10.12 -30.70 17.49
N LEU A 216 -8.79 -30.54 17.53
CA LEU A 216 -8.04 -30.24 18.77
C LEU A 216 -7.93 -28.73 19.07
N MET A 217 -8.14 -27.87 18.06
CA MET A 217 -8.02 -26.41 18.15
C MET A 217 -9.22 -25.72 18.83
N ARG A 218 -10.26 -26.46 19.24
CA ARG A 218 -11.50 -25.89 19.81
C ARG A 218 -11.39 -25.38 21.26
N PHE A 219 -10.22 -25.48 21.89
CA PHE A 219 -10.02 -25.17 23.32
C PHE A 219 -9.01 -24.06 23.64
N PHE A 220 -8.31 -23.49 22.64
CA PHE A 220 -7.41 -22.35 22.88
C PHE A 220 -7.95 -21.06 22.28
N SER A 221 -7.82 -19.98 23.04
CA SER A 221 -8.40 -18.66 22.79
C SER A 221 -8.15 -18.16 21.37
N LEU A 222 -9.19 -17.55 20.78
CA LEU A 222 -9.33 -17.08 19.41
C LEU A 222 -8.31 -16.04 18.86
N PRO A 223 -7.46 -15.32 19.62
CA PRO A 223 -6.50 -14.38 19.01
C PRO A 223 -5.34 -15.06 18.26
N PHE A 224 -5.03 -16.32 18.60
CA PHE A 224 -3.80 -17.03 18.24
C PHE A 224 -3.66 -17.39 16.74
N GLN A 225 -4.75 -17.85 16.09
CA GLN A 225 -4.71 -18.27 14.68
C GLN A 225 -4.70 -17.10 13.70
N SER A 226 -5.38 -16.00 14.03
CA SER A 226 -5.52 -14.87 13.10
C SER A 226 -4.20 -14.16 12.78
N LEU A 227 -3.25 -14.19 13.72
CA LEU A 227 -2.03 -13.40 13.67
C LEU A 227 -0.89 -14.09 12.89
N PHE A 228 -0.66 -15.37 13.15
CA PHE A 228 0.32 -16.16 12.41
C PHE A 228 -0.06 -16.25 10.93
N GLU A 229 -1.35 -16.42 10.65
CA GLU A 229 -1.88 -16.37 9.29
C GLU A 229 -1.64 -15.00 8.65
N ARG A 230 -1.75 -13.88 9.38
CA ARG A 230 -1.46 -12.54 8.82
C ARG A 230 0.02 -12.36 8.46
N PHE A 231 0.96 -12.77 9.30
CA PHE A 231 2.39 -12.67 8.97
C PHE A 231 2.75 -13.56 7.77
N LYS A 232 2.29 -14.82 7.80
CA LYS A 232 2.48 -15.76 6.70
C LYS A 232 1.81 -15.27 5.43
N PHE A 233 0.65 -14.64 5.53
CA PHE A 233 -0.10 -14.09 4.41
C PHE A 233 0.71 -13.07 3.62
N TYR A 234 1.52 -12.20 4.23
CA TYR A 234 2.30 -11.22 3.47
C TYR A 234 3.51 -11.84 2.76
N PHE A 235 4.21 -12.78 3.41
CA PHE A 235 5.26 -13.58 2.76
C PHE A 235 4.68 -14.39 1.60
N GLN A 236 3.56 -15.06 1.84
CA GLN A 236 2.84 -15.85 0.85
C GLN A 236 2.27 -14.96 -0.26
N GLN A 237 1.79 -13.75 0.04
CA GLN A 237 1.31 -12.80 -0.97
C GLN A 237 2.43 -12.39 -1.92
N VAL A 238 3.63 -12.10 -1.40
CA VAL A 238 4.81 -11.79 -2.21
C VAL A 238 5.22 -12.98 -3.08
N GLN A 239 5.28 -14.19 -2.50
CA GLN A 239 5.61 -15.41 -3.22
C GLN A 239 4.56 -15.77 -4.29
N GLU A 240 3.27 -15.75 -3.95
CA GLU A 240 2.17 -16.05 -4.86
C GLU A 240 2.11 -15.05 -6.02
N ALA A 241 2.38 -13.76 -5.76
CA ALA A 241 2.40 -12.74 -6.80
C ALA A 241 3.45 -13.04 -7.87
N VAL A 242 4.62 -13.55 -7.48
CA VAL A 242 5.73 -13.87 -8.41
C VAL A 242 5.73 -15.31 -8.89
N LEU A 243 4.93 -16.22 -8.32
CA LEU A 243 4.88 -17.64 -8.72
C LEU A 243 3.54 -18.00 -9.38
N ALA A 244 2.45 -17.97 -8.62
CA ALA A 244 1.15 -18.50 -9.04
C ALA A 244 0.28 -17.47 -9.78
N ARG A 245 0.34 -16.20 -9.37
CA ARG A 245 -0.54 -15.11 -9.84
C ARG A 245 0.20 -14.11 -10.73
N TRP A 246 1.33 -14.53 -11.31
CA TRP A 246 2.13 -13.68 -12.17
C TRP A 246 1.39 -13.31 -13.46
N THR A 247 1.46 -12.04 -13.84
CA THR A 247 0.93 -11.53 -15.10
C THR A 247 2.00 -10.76 -15.84
N ASN A 248 2.16 -11.02 -17.14
CA ASN A 248 3.13 -10.29 -17.97
C ASN A 248 2.74 -8.82 -18.23
N ASP A 249 1.47 -8.46 -18.01
CA ASP A 249 0.98 -7.09 -18.10
C ASP A 249 0.95 -6.44 -16.71
N VAL A 250 1.91 -5.54 -16.46
CA VAL A 250 2.11 -4.85 -15.18
C VAL A 250 0.92 -3.92 -14.85
N HIS A 251 0.16 -3.49 -15.85
CA HIS A 251 -1.04 -2.71 -15.62
C HIS A 251 -2.20 -3.53 -15.06
N ARG A 252 -2.20 -4.86 -15.23
CA ARG A 252 -3.18 -5.78 -14.64
C ARG A 252 -2.82 -6.24 -13.24
N MET A 253 -1.56 -6.09 -12.83
CA MET A 253 -1.14 -6.37 -11.46
C MET A 253 -1.80 -5.39 -10.47
N ASP A 254 -2.14 -5.90 -9.29
CA ASP A 254 -2.55 -5.08 -8.15
C ASP A 254 -1.44 -4.08 -7.81
N LYS A 255 -1.78 -2.79 -7.76
CA LYS A 255 -0.80 -1.71 -7.59
C LYS A 255 -0.11 -1.75 -6.23
N ARG A 256 -0.79 -2.24 -5.20
CA ARG A 256 -0.22 -2.43 -3.87
C ARG A 256 0.78 -3.58 -3.86
N VAL A 257 0.44 -4.70 -4.50
CA VAL A 257 1.35 -5.86 -4.62
C VAL A 257 2.58 -5.51 -5.45
N LEU A 258 2.39 -4.82 -6.58
CA LEU A 258 3.51 -4.33 -7.41
C LEU A 258 4.44 -3.39 -6.62
N SER A 259 3.85 -2.45 -5.87
CA SER A 259 4.61 -1.55 -5.00
C SER A 259 5.35 -2.29 -3.90
N LEU A 260 4.72 -3.29 -3.29
CA LEU A 260 5.36 -4.12 -2.27
C LEU A 260 6.58 -4.85 -2.84
N LEU A 261 6.49 -5.44 -4.04
CA LEU A 261 7.60 -6.15 -4.68
C LEU A 261 8.80 -5.23 -4.95
N ILE A 262 8.56 -4.10 -5.62
CA ILE A 262 9.63 -3.17 -6.00
C ILE A 262 10.25 -2.50 -4.78
N LEU A 263 9.44 -2.06 -3.82
CA LEU A 263 9.94 -1.40 -2.61
C LEU A 263 10.58 -2.39 -1.63
N ALA A 264 10.14 -3.65 -1.57
CA ALA A 264 10.82 -4.69 -0.79
C ALA A 264 12.19 -5.02 -1.37
N HIS A 265 12.33 -5.01 -2.69
CA HIS A 265 13.63 -5.13 -3.34
C HIS A 265 14.52 -3.91 -3.02
N ALA A 266 14.01 -2.69 -3.21
CA ALA A 266 14.74 -1.46 -2.92
C ALA A 266 15.16 -1.33 -1.44
N SER A 267 14.38 -1.94 -0.53
CA SER A 267 14.68 -1.97 0.91
C SER A 267 15.60 -3.13 1.33
N ASP A 268 16.03 -3.99 0.40
CA ASP A 268 16.86 -5.18 0.66
C ASP A 268 16.23 -6.17 1.66
N VAL A 269 14.90 -6.34 1.60
CA VAL A 269 14.15 -7.27 2.46
C VAL A 269 13.38 -8.34 1.68
N LEU A 270 13.39 -8.27 0.35
CA LEU A 270 12.67 -9.22 -0.50
C LEU A 270 13.22 -10.65 -0.38
N GLU A 271 14.54 -10.79 -0.23
CA GLU A 271 15.22 -12.08 -0.09
C GLU A 271 14.73 -12.88 1.13
N ASN A 272 14.33 -12.19 2.20
CA ASN A 272 13.75 -12.84 3.38
C ASN A 272 12.46 -13.58 3.02
N ALA A 273 11.67 -13.04 2.08
CA ALA A 273 10.45 -13.68 1.59
C ALA A 273 10.76 -14.91 0.73
N PHE A 274 11.90 -14.95 0.06
CA PHE A 274 12.26 -16.04 -0.85
C PHE A 274 13.14 -17.12 -0.21
N ALA A 275 13.64 -16.90 1.01
CA ALA A 275 14.52 -17.83 1.72
C ALA A 275 13.97 -19.27 1.91
N GLN A 276 12.65 -19.47 1.82
CA GLN A 276 12.00 -20.78 1.96
C GLN A 276 11.59 -21.41 0.63
N LEU A 277 11.82 -20.73 -0.49
CA LEU A 277 11.50 -21.25 -1.82
C LEU A 277 12.48 -22.36 -2.21
N SER A 278 12.03 -23.24 -3.12
CA SER A 278 12.95 -24.17 -3.78
C SER A 278 13.88 -23.41 -4.72
N ASP A 279 15.07 -23.94 -5.02
CA ASP A 279 16.01 -23.28 -5.95
C ASP A 279 15.36 -22.92 -7.30
N GLN A 280 14.51 -23.81 -7.82
CA GLN A 280 13.76 -23.58 -9.07
C GLN A 280 12.75 -22.44 -8.95
N ASP A 281 11.98 -22.41 -7.85
CA ASP A 281 10.99 -21.36 -7.61
C ASP A 281 11.68 -20.02 -7.34
N TYR A 282 12.80 -20.04 -6.61
CA TYR A 282 13.63 -18.88 -6.34
C TYR A 282 14.16 -18.25 -7.63
N GLU A 283 14.75 -19.05 -8.52
CA GLU A 283 15.24 -18.58 -9.81
C GLU A 283 14.13 -17.97 -10.66
N LEU A 284 12.96 -18.61 -10.69
CA LEU A 284 11.79 -18.10 -11.41
C LEU A 284 11.27 -16.78 -10.81
N ALA A 285 11.12 -16.72 -9.48
CA ALA A 285 10.69 -15.53 -8.76
C ALA A 285 11.64 -14.36 -9.02
N MET A 286 12.95 -14.58 -8.87
CA MET A 286 13.95 -13.54 -9.10
C MET A 286 14.05 -13.13 -10.57
N LYS A 287 13.83 -14.03 -11.52
CA LYS A 287 13.73 -13.69 -12.94
C LYS A 287 12.55 -12.74 -13.21
N ARG A 288 11.40 -13.02 -12.59
CA ARG A 288 10.20 -12.18 -12.71
C ARG A 288 10.37 -10.82 -12.02
N VAL A 289 10.92 -10.78 -10.82
CA VAL A 289 11.26 -9.52 -10.14
C VAL A 289 12.22 -8.68 -10.97
N ARG A 290 13.30 -9.27 -11.50
CA ARG A 290 14.22 -8.57 -12.42
C ARG A 290 13.50 -7.98 -13.63
N SER A 291 12.57 -8.71 -14.23
CA SER A 291 11.77 -8.19 -15.34
C SER A 291 10.90 -6.97 -14.98
N LEU A 292 10.52 -6.80 -13.70
CA LEU A 292 9.84 -5.59 -13.21
C LEU A 292 10.83 -4.44 -13.01
N LEU A 293 12.02 -4.75 -12.51
CA LEU A 293 13.05 -3.75 -12.22
C LEU A 293 13.65 -3.14 -13.50
N GLU A 294 13.69 -3.93 -14.58
CA GLU A 294 14.21 -3.51 -15.89
C GLU A 294 13.19 -2.73 -16.75
N LEU A 295 11.98 -2.47 -16.23
CA LEU A 295 10.96 -1.69 -16.93
C LEU A 295 11.37 -0.22 -17.06
N ASP A 296 11.01 0.39 -18.19
CA ASP A 296 11.02 1.85 -18.32
C ASP A 296 9.78 2.43 -17.65
N TYR A 297 9.91 2.82 -16.38
CA TYR A 297 8.80 3.36 -15.61
C TYR A 297 8.21 4.64 -16.21
N ASN A 298 8.99 5.45 -16.93
CA ASN A 298 8.47 6.64 -17.60
C ASN A 298 7.48 6.26 -18.69
N VAL A 299 7.82 5.25 -19.51
CA VAL A 299 6.96 4.75 -20.58
C VAL A 299 5.72 4.07 -20.00
N GLU A 300 5.86 3.23 -18.97
CA GLU A 300 4.72 2.56 -18.34
C GLU A 300 3.76 3.58 -17.68
N GLY A 301 4.28 4.66 -17.08
CA GLY A 301 3.45 5.73 -16.53
C GLY A 301 2.55 6.43 -17.56
N GLU A 302 3.02 6.58 -18.80
CA GLU A 302 2.24 7.26 -19.85
C GLU A 302 1.05 6.44 -20.38
N LYS A 303 1.08 5.10 -20.27
CA LYS A 303 0.11 4.21 -20.94
C LYS A 303 -1.31 4.25 -20.38
N LYS A 304 -1.50 4.54 -19.08
CA LYS A 304 -2.83 4.46 -18.41
C LYS A 304 -3.34 5.75 -17.76
N GLY A 305 -2.62 6.87 -17.89
CA GLY A 305 -3.13 8.22 -17.61
C GLY A 305 -3.75 8.46 -16.23
N ASN A 306 -3.38 7.71 -15.19
CA ASN A 306 -3.88 7.91 -13.82
C ASN A 306 -2.83 8.63 -12.97
N SER A 307 -3.11 9.89 -12.63
CA SER A 307 -2.20 10.79 -11.91
C SER A 307 -1.75 10.28 -10.53
N CYS A 308 -2.55 9.41 -9.89
CA CYS A 308 -2.16 8.75 -8.63
C CYS A 308 -1.21 7.58 -8.87
N THR A 309 -1.39 6.81 -9.95
CA THR A 309 -0.42 5.77 -10.32
C THR A 309 0.88 6.35 -10.85
N ASP A 310 0.86 7.56 -11.43
CA ASP A 310 2.07 8.25 -11.86
C ASP A 310 3.04 8.52 -10.71
N VAL A 311 2.53 8.83 -9.51
CA VAL A 311 3.36 8.99 -8.30
C VAL A 311 4.05 7.67 -7.96
N MET A 312 3.33 6.55 -8.04
CA MET A 312 3.89 5.22 -7.81
C MET A 312 5.04 4.92 -8.79
N TRP A 313 4.84 5.16 -10.08
CA TRP A 313 5.89 4.99 -11.09
C TRP A 313 7.08 5.92 -10.86
N ALA A 314 6.83 7.17 -10.45
CA ALA A 314 7.89 8.12 -10.13
C ALA A 314 8.70 7.69 -8.90
N VAL A 315 8.08 7.04 -7.92
CA VAL A 315 8.80 6.45 -6.79
C VAL A 315 9.67 5.29 -7.27
N PHE A 316 9.16 4.39 -8.12
CA PHE A 316 9.97 3.27 -8.64
C PHE A 316 11.19 3.76 -9.42
N GLU A 317 10.98 4.74 -10.29
CA GLU A 317 12.05 5.42 -11.03
C GLU A 317 13.08 6.09 -10.11
N ALA A 318 12.67 6.57 -8.93
CA ALA A 318 13.58 7.18 -7.97
C ALA A 318 14.48 6.16 -7.25
N PHE A 319 13.99 4.93 -7.03
CA PHE A 319 14.77 3.83 -6.43
C PHE A 319 15.57 3.02 -7.45
N SER A 320 15.30 3.22 -8.74
CA SER A 320 16.02 2.55 -9.83
C SER A 320 17.28 3.29 -10.28
N LYS A 321 17.54 4.48 -9.75
CA LYS A 321 18.72 5.32 -10.04
C LYS A 321 19.69 5.30 -8.87
#